data_AF-K2E7P9-F1
#
_entry.id   AF-K2E7P9-F1
#
_cell.length_a   1.000
_cell.length_b   1.000
_cell.length_c   1.000
_cell.angle_alpha   90.00
_cell.angle_beta   90.00
_cell.angle_gamma   90.00
#
_symmetry.space_group_name_H-M   'P 1'
#
loop_
_entity.id
_entity.type
_entity.pdbx_description
1 polymer ?
#
loop_
_entity_poly.entity_id
_entity_poly.type
_entity_poly.pdbx_seq_one_letter_code
_entity_poly.pdbx_strand_id
1 'polypeptide(L)' 'MKHELPQLQYSYDALEPFIDAQTMEIHHSKHHQGYTDKFNTVLEKYPELQEKNAEDLL' A
#
# COMPACT_ATOMS: atom_id res chain seq x y z
N MET A 1 5.80 8.45 -12.00
CA MET A 1 6.72 7.81 -11.04
C MET A 1 6.05 6.56 -10.48
N LYS A 2 6.78 5.56 -9.97
CA LYS A 2 6.14 4.41 -9.29
C LYS A 2 5.76 4.81 -7.87
N HIS A 3 4.58 4.39 -7.43
CA HIS A 3 4.13 4.55 -6.05
C HIS A 3 4.79 3.46 -5.19
N GLU A 4 5.14 3.83 -3.96
CA GLU A 4 5.80 2.95 -3.00
C GLU A 4 4.86 2.62 -1.85
N LEU A 5 5.01 1.41 -1.27
CA LEU A 5 4.32 1.04 -0.05
C LEU A 5 4.90 1.86 1.12
N PRO A 6 4.09 2.68 1.82
CA PRO A 6 4.58 3.42 2.98
C PRO A 6 5.09 2.47 4.06
N GLN A 7 6.28 2.73 4.59
CA GLN A 7 6.82 1.95 5.71
C GLN A 7 5.98 2.14 6.97
N LEU A 8 5.74 1.04 7.68
CA LEU A 8 5.12 1.09 9.00
C LEU A 8 6.05 1.82 9.97
N GLN A 9 5.52 2.80 10.71
CA GLN A 9 6.28 3.61 11.67
C GLN A 9 6.45 2.94 13.04
N TYR A 10 6.00 1.69 13.16
CA TYR A 10 5.99 0.89 14.38
C TYR A 10 6.12 -0.60 14.01
N SER A 11 6.49 -1.44 14.98
CA SER A 11 6.59 -2.88 14.80
C SER A 11 5.20 -3.51 14.59
N TYR A 12 5.15 -4.68 13.95
CA TYR A 12 3.88 -5.36 13.68
C TYR A 12 3.07 -5.72 14.94
N ASP A 13 3.74 -5.92 16.08
CA ASP A 13 3.14 -6.24 17.37
C ASP A 13 2.75 -5.00 18.20
N ALA A 14 3.00 -3.78 17.73
CA ALA A 14 2.80 -2.55 18.51
C ALA A 14 1.34 -2.29 18.90
N LEU A 15 0.39 -3.00 18.29
CA LEU A 15 -1.05 -2.86 18.51
C LEU A 15 -1.65 -4.01 19.34
N GLU A 16 -0.82 -4.92 19.85
CA GLU A 16 -1.30 -5.97 20.76
C GLU A 16 -1.79 -5.39 22.11
N PRO A 17 -2.81 -6.02 22.74
CA PRO A 17 -3.54 -7.22 22.32
C PRO A 17 -4.76 -6.91 21.43
N PHE A 18 -4.88 -5.69 20.90
CA PHE A 18 -6.07 -5.26 20.15
C PHE A 18 -6.04 -5.73 18.69
N ILE A 19 -4.86 -5.76 18.09
CA ILE A 19 -4.61 -6.34 16.76
C ILE A 19 -3.33 -7.17 16.87
N ASP A 20 -3.40 -8.43 16.47
CA ASP A 20 -2.25 -9.33 16.52
C ASP A 20 -1.21 -9.02 15.43
N ALA A 21 0.05 -9.37 15.71
CA ALA A 21 1.16 -9.10 14.80
C ALA A 21 1.00 -9.77 13.42
N GLN A 22 0.43 -10.98 13.37
CA GLN A 22 0.24 -11.71 12.11
C GLN A 22 -0.77 -10.98 11.20
N THR A 23 -1.86 -10.46 11.77
CA THR A 23 -2.81 -9.62 11.05
C THR A 23 -2.13 -8.37 10.50
N MET A 24 -1.33 -7.67 11.31
CA MET A 24 -0.62 -6.46 10.85
C MET A 24 0.39 -6.74 9.74
N GLU A 25 1.14 -7.84 9.85
CA GLU A 25 2.09 -8.26 8.82
C GLU A 25 1.39 -8.60 7.50
N ILE A 26 0.32 -9.40 7.55
CA ILE A 26 -0.44 -9.78 6.34
C ILE A 26 -1.12 -8.55 5.73
N HIS A 27 -1.73 -7.70 6.55
CA HIS A 27 -2.39 -6.48 6.07
C HIS A 27 -1.40 -5.56 5.34
N HIS A 28 -0.26 -5.24 5.95
CA HIS A 28 0.72 -4.35 5.35
C HIS A 28 1.46 -5.01 4.17
N SER A 29 2.09 -6.17 4.38
CA SER A 29 3.00 -6.76 3.39
C SER A 29 2.32 -7.47 2.22
N LYS A 30 1.04 -7.84 2.36
CA LYS A 30 0.27 -8.53 1.30
C LYS A 30 -0.83 -7.66 0.75
N HIS A 31 -1.77 -7.20 1.60
CA HIS A 31 -2.94 -6.49 1.11
C HIS A 31 -2.58 -5.08 0.63
N HIS A 32 -1.91 -4.27 1.44
CA HIS A 32 -1.50 -2.92 1.04
C HIS A 32 -0.51 -2.96 -0.13
N GLN A 33 0.53 -3.79 -0.06
CA GLN A 33 1.46 -4.02 -1.19
C GLN A 33 0.71 -4.42 -2.47
N GLY A 34 -0.26 -5.32 -2.37
CA GLY A 34 -1.05 -5.78 -3.51
C GLY A 34 -1.87 -4.67 -4.17
N TYR A 35 -2.35 -3.68 -3.41
CA TYR A 35 -2.99 -2.49 -3.99
C TYR A 35 -1.96 -1.59 -4.69
N THR A 36 -0.81 -1.33 -4.05
CA THR A 36 0.28 -0.53 -4.64
C THR A 36 0.78 -1.13 -5.97
N ASP A 37 0.99 -2.44 -6.01
CA ASP A 37 1.47 -3.15 -7.21
C ASP A 37 0.46 -3.08 -8.36
N LYS A 38 -0.82 -3.33 -8.06
CA LYS A 38 -1.89 -3.26 -9.07
C LYS A 38 -2.09 -1.84 -9.57
N PHE A 39 -2.02 -0.86 -8.68
CA PHE A 39 -2.10 0.55 -9.06
C PHE A 39 -0.99 0.93 -10.02
N ASN A 40 0.27 0.61 -9.70
CA ASN A 40 1.41 0.81 -10.59
C ASN A 40 1.23 0.10 -11.94
N THR A 41 0.74 -1.14 -11.93
CA THR A 41 0.47 -1.92 -13.17
C THR A 41 -0.56 -1.24 -14.06
N VAL A 42 -1.58 -0.60 -13.48
CA VAL A 42 -2.57 0.17 -14.25
C VAL A 42 -1.93 1.44 -14.80
N LEU A 43 -1.20 2.20 -14.00
CA LEU A 43 -0.57 3.46 -14.43
C LEU A 43 0.49 3.27 -15.54
N GLU A 44 1.13 2.10 -15.63
CA GLU A 44 2.01 1.76 -16.76
C GLU A 44 1.26 1.75 -18.11
N LYS A 45 -0.06 1.49 -18.09
CA LYS A 45 -0.91 1.48 -19.30
C LYS A 45 -1.48 2.86 -19.65
N TYR A 46 -1.44 3.81 -18.72
CA TYR A 46 -2.03 5.14 -18.86
C TYR A 46 -1.02 6.22 -18.43
N PRO A 47 -0.02 6.56 -19.28
CA PRO A 47 1.03 7.52 -18.96
C PRO A 47 0.50 8.89 -18.49
N GLU A 48 -0.64 9.32 -19.02
CA GLU A 48 -1.32 10.57 -18.65
C GLU A 48 -1.84 10.61 -17.20
N LEU A 49 -1.96 9.44 -16.56
CA LEU A 49 -2.39 9.32 -15.16
C LEU A 49 -1.21 9.26 -14.19
N GLN A 50 0.03 9.14 -14.66
CA GLN A 50 1.20 8.91 -13.78
C GLN A 50 1.57 10.10 -12.88
N GLU A 51 1.03 11.29 -13.15
CA GLU A 51 1.21 12.48 -12.31
C GLU A 51 0.09 12.65 -11.27
N LYS A 52 -0.96 11.83 -11.34
CA LYS A 52 -2.08 11.84 -10.41
C LYS A 52 -1.78 10.95 -9.20
N ASN A 53 -2.14 11.39 -8.02
CA ASN A 53 -2.16 10.54 -6.83
C ASN A 53 -3.44 9.69 -6.77
N ALA A 54 -3.58 8.86 -5.74
CA ALA A 54 -4.76 8.01 -5.59
C ALA A 54 -6.03 8.85 -5.38
N GLU A 55 -5.93 9.96 -4.65
CA GLU A 55 -7.02 10.88 -4.35
C GLU A 55 -7.55 11.59 -5.60
N ASP A 56 -6.68 11.90 -6.56
CA ASP A 56 -7.04 12.51 -7.85
C ASP A 56 -7.84 11.58 -8.79
N LEU A 57 -7.92 10.29 -8.46
CA LEU A 57 -8.53 9.23 -9.27
C LEU A 57 -9.79 8.61 -8.63
N LEU A 58 -10.18 9.08 -7.45
CA LEU A 58 -11.42 8.71 -6.75
C LEU A 58 -12.56 9.67 -7.09
#